data_AF-A0A356TMP1-F1
#
_entry.id   AF-A0A356TMP1-F1
#
_cell.length_a   1.000
_cell.length_b   1.000
_cell.length_c   1.000
_cell.angle_alpha   90.00
_cell.angle_beta   90.00
_cell.angle_gamma   90.00
#
_symmetry.space_group_name_H-M   'P 1'
#
loop_
_entity.id
_entity.type
_entity.pdbx_description
1 polymer ?
#
loop_
_entity_poly.entity_id
_entity_poly.type
_entity_poly.pdbx_seq_one_letter_code
_entity_poly.pdbx_strand_id
1 'polypeptide(L)' 'MSSSAKKLLDEALTLPEADRRRLAEALLDSVPRRDAASTRRAWVQEARRRAEADQGESVDLDTAFADLRAQLRSSSSR' A
#
# COMPACT_ATOMS: atom_id res chain seq x y z
N MET A 1 8.69 -10.63 -10.64
CA MET A 1 7.86 -10.36 -11.83
C MET A 1 8.33 -11.25 -12.97
N SER A 2 7.44 -11.68 -13.86
CA SER A 2 7.87 -12.40 -15.08
C SER A 2 8.62 -11.45 -16.01
N SER A 3 9.45 -12.01 -16.91
CA SER A 3 10.15 -11.23 -17.94
C SER A 3 9.17 -10.39 -18.78
N SER A 4 8.04 -10.98 -19.14
CA SER A 4 6.97 -10.29 -19.88
C SER A 4 6.34 -9.14 -19.09
N ALA A 5 6.07 -9.32 -17.79
CA ALA A 5 5.51 -8.26 -16.96
C ALA A 5 6.48 -7.09 -16.77
N LYS A 6 7.79 -7.37 -16.71
CA LYS A 6 8.82 -6.31 -16.65
C LYS A 6 8.85 -5.51 -17.94
N LYS A 7 8.86 -6.17 -19.10
CA LYS A 7 8.84 -5.51 -20.41
C LYS A 7 7.63 -4.58 -20.58
N LEU A 8 6.43 -5.06 -20.22
CA LEU A 8 5.20 -4.24 -20.30
C LEU A 8 5.26 -3.02 -19.38
N LEU A 9 5.84 -3.14 -18.18
CA LEU A 9 6.04 -2.01 -17.28
C LEU A 9 7.04 -1.00 -17.88
N ASP A 10 8.16 -1.49 -18.41
CA ASP A 10 9.18 -0.63 -19.02
C ASP A 10 8.58 0.15 -20.20
N GLU A 11 7.78 -0.50 -21.06
CA GLU A 11 7.04 0.16 -22.14
C GLU A 11 6.01 1.17 -21.63
N ALA A 12 5.21 0.81 -20.62
CA ALA A 12 4.23 1.70 -20.02
C ALA A 12 4.86 2.98 -19.45
N LEU A 13 6.05 2.89 -18.86
CA LEU A 13 6.76 4.04 -18.31
C LEU A 13 7.25 5.04 -19.38
N THR A 14 7.34 4.62 -20.65
CA THR A 14 7.66 5.52 -21.77
C THR A 14 6.48 6.38 -22.22
N LEU A 15 5.25 6.05 -21.81
CA LEU A 15 4.05 6.79 -22.21
C LEU A 15 3.99 8.18 -21.54
N PRO A 16 3.28 9.14 -22.14
CA PRO A 16 2.91 10.38 -21.47
C PRO A 16 2.15 10.12 -20.17
N GLU A 17 2.29 11.04 -19.20
CA GLU A 17 1.72 10.86 -17.86
C GLU A 17 0.20 10.58 -17.86
N ALA A 18 -0.54 11.29 -18.71
CA ALA A 18 -1.98 11.11 -18.85
C ALA A 18 -2.35 9.67 -19.29
N ASP A 19 -1.55 9.08 -20.19
CA ASP A 19 -1.80 7.75 -20.71
C ASP A 19 -1.31 6.67 -19.74
N ARG A 20 -0.22 6.91 -19.01
CA ARG A 20 0.18 6.05 -17.89
C ARG A 20 -0.93 5.93 -16.84
N ARG A 21 -1.55 7.05 -16.48
CA ARG A 21 -2.67 7.08 -15.53
C ARG A 21 -3.85 6.22 -16.03
N ARG A 22 -4.27 6.43 -17.27
CA ARG A 22 -5.37 5.64 -17.88
C ARG A 22 -5.06 4.15 -17.93
N LEU A 23 -3.83 3.79 -18.29
CA LEU A 23 -3.38 2.40 -18.31
C LEU A 23 -3.39 1.78 -16.91
N ALA A 24 -2.94 2.53 -15.89
CA ALA A 24 -2.96 2.07 -14.50
C ALA A 24 -4.39 1.85 -13.99
N GLU A 25 -5.33 2.74 -14.32
CA GLU A 25 -6.76 2.59 -14.01
C GLU A 25 -7.34 1.33 -14.68
N ALA A 26 -7.11 1.13 -15.97
CA ALA A 26 -7.59 -0.04 -16.71
C ALA A 26 -7.01 -1.36 -16.16
N LEU A 27 -5.72 -1.38 -15.82
CA LEU A 27 -5.09 -2.54 -15.19
C LEU A 27 -5.68 -2.81 -13.81
N LEU A 28 -5.96 -1.78 -13.02
CA LEU A 28 -6.58 -1.94 -11.71
C LEU A 28 -7.99 -2.51 -11.83
N ASP A 29 -8.80 -2.02 -12.77
CA ASP A 29 -10.14 -2.52 -13.04
C ASP A 29 -10.15 -3.96 -13.58
N SER A 30 -9.07 -4.39 -14.24
CA SER A 30 -8.92 -5.77 -14.71
C SER A 30 -8.71 -6.79 -13.59
N VAL A 31 -8.30 -6.34 -12.40
CA VAL A 31 -8.09 -7.23 -11.26
C VAL A 31 -9.44 -7.65 -10.70
N PRO A 32 -9.75 -8.96 -10.64
CA PRO A 32 -11.00 -9.43 -10.07
C PRO A 32 -11.17 -8.90 -8.65
N ARG A 33 -12.31 -8.23 -8.40
CA ARG A 33 -12.67 -7.81 -7.06
C ARG A 33 -12.82 -9.05 -6.19
N ARG A 34 -11.83 -9.31 -5.35
CA ARG A 34 -11.93 -10.29 -4.28
C ARG A 34 -13.12 -9.94 -3.41
N ASP A 35 -13.91 -10.94 -3.03
CA ASP A 35 -14.96 -10.74 -2.04
C ASP A 35 -14.37 -10.10 -0.78
N ALA A 36 -15.18 -9.31 -0.06
CA ALA A 36 -14.72 -8.56 1.09
C ALA A 36 -14.07 -9.48 2.15
N ALA A 37 -14.53 -10.73 2.27
CA ALA A 37 -13.97 -11.68 3.23
C ALA A 37 -12.58 -12.17 2.80
N SER A 38 -12.33 -12.49 1.53
CA SER A 38 -11.00 -12.87 1.06
C SER A 38 -10.01 -11.71 1.12
N THR A 39 -10.44 -10.48 0.82
CA THR A 39 -9.64 -9.27 1.01
C THR A 39 -9.26 -9.07 2.48
N ARG A 40 -10.24 -9.19 3.40
CA ARG A 40 -9.98 -9.09 4.84
C ARG A 40 -9.00 -10.16 5.32
N ARG A 41 -9.17 -11.41 4.89
CA ARG A 41 -8.25 -12.52 5.24
C ARG A 41 -6.83 -12.23 4.78
N ALA A 42 -6.64 -11.76 3.55
CA ALA A 42 -5.33 -11.41 3.02
C ALA A 42 -4.66 -10.28 3.84
N TRP A 43 -5.43 -9.25 4.21
CA TRP A 43 -4.92 -8.17 5.06
C TRP A 43 -4.54 -8.65 6.47
N VAL A 44 -5.34 -9.52 7.09
CA VAL A 44 -5.03 -10.09 8.41
C VAL A 44 -3.76 -10.96 8.35
N GLN A 45 -3.60 -11.76 7.30
CA GLN A 45 -2.39 -12.59 7.12
C GLN A 45 -1.14 -11.72 6.96
N GLU A 46 -1.22 -10.65 6.16
CA GLU A 46 -0.10 -9.73 5.99
C GLU A 46 0.22 -8.97 7.29
N ALA A 47 -0.80 -8.52 8.03
CA ALA A 47 -0.60 -7.88 9.33
C ALA A 47 0.11 -8.81 10.32
N ARG A 48 -0.28 -10.09 10.37
CA ARG A 48 0.42 -11.10 11.18
C ARG A 48 1.86 -11.31 10.73
N ARG A 49 2.09 -11.52 9.43
CA ARG A 49 3.43 -11.70 8.87
C ARG A 49 4.35 -10.52 9.22
N ARG A 50 3.83 -9.30 9.18
CA ARG A 50 4.58 -8.10 9.57
C ARG A 50 4.83 -8.06 11.07
N ALA A 51 3.84 -8.35 11.91
CA ALA A 51 4.02 -8.40 13.35
C ALA A 51 5.04 -9.48 13.78
N GLU A 52 5.06 -10.64 13.10
CA GLU A 52 6.03 -11.71 13.34
C GLU A 52 7.44 -11.34 12.86
N ALA A 53 7.55 -10.55 11.80
CA ALA A 53 8.82 -10.08 11.27
C ALA A 53 9.35 -8.83 12.01
N ASP A 54 8.50 -8.14 12.75
CA ASP A 54 8.87 -6.97 13.52
C ASP A 54 9.63 -7.41 14.78
N GLN A 55 10.77 -6.76 15.01
CA GLN A 55 11.59 -6.94 16.21
C GLN A 55 11.42 -5.74 17.17
N GLY A 56 10.54 -4.79 16.83
CA GLY A 56 10.21 -3.64 17.65
C GLY A 56 9.37 -3.99 18.88
N GLU A 57 9.35 -3.07 19.84
CA GLU A 57 8.47 -3.17 21.00
C GLU A 57 7.03 -2.80 20.60
N SER A 58 6.07 -3.65 20.98
CA SER A 58 4.66 -3.33 20.77
C SER A 58 4.26 -2.23 21.75
N VAL A 59 3.88 -1.08 21.21
CA VAL A 59 3.32 0.04 21.98
C VAL A 59 1.80 0.00 21.96
N ASP A 60 1.22 0.46 23.06
CA ASP A 60 -0.22 0.67 23.16
C ASP A 60 -0.71 1.61 22.04
N LEU A 61 -1.86 1.24 21.45
CA LEU A 61 -2.38 1.89 20.26
C LEU A 61 -2.81 3.33 20.55
N ASP A 62 -3.46 3.56 21.70
CA ASP A 62 -3.92 4.91 22.08
C ASP A 62 -2.74 5.84 22.34
N THR A 63 -1.69 5.31 22.97
CA THR A 63 -0.42 6.01 23.20
C THR A 63 0.25 6.39 21.86
N ALA A 64 0.39 5.43 20.94
CA ALA A 64 1.00 5.68 19.63
C ALA A 64 0.24 6.76 18.83
N PHE A 65 -1.10 6.75 18.87
CA PHE A 65 -1.91 7.76 18.21
C PHE A 65 -1.86 9.13 18.90
N ALA A 66 -1.72 9.18 20.23
CA ALA A 66 -1.52 10.43 20.94
C ALA A 66 -0.22 11.12 20.52
N ASP A 67 0.87 10.35 20.44
CA ASP A 67 2.20 10.82 20.03
C ASP A 67 2.22 11.30 18.58
N LEU A 68 1.65 10.51 17.65
CA LEU A 68 1.55 10.90 16.25
C LEU A 68 0.79 12.22 16.08
N ARG A 69 -0.33 12.40 16.80
CA ARG A 69 -1.09 13.66 16.75
C ARG A 69 -0.27 14.83 17.31
N ALA A 70 0.52 14.61 18.35
CA ALA A 70 1.39 15.66 18.91
C ALA A 70 2.47 16.08 17.92
N GLN A 71 3.09 15.13 17.21
CA GLN A 71 4.07 15.40 16.17
C GLN A 71 3.48 16.19 14.99
N LEU A 72 2.31 15.78 14.50
CA LEU A 72 1.66 16.48 13.38
C LEU A 72 1.31 17.93 13.73
N ARG A 73 0.89 18.20 14.98
CA ARG A 73 0.64 19.57 15.46
C ARG A 73 1.91 20.41 15.52
N SER A 74 3.04 19.85 15.96
CA SER A 74 4.30 20.59 16.07
C SER A 74 4.96 20.84 14.71
N SER A 75 4.74 19.96 13.73
CA SER A 75 5.18 20.15 12.35
C SER A 75 4.36 21.17 11.57
N SER A 76 3.08 21.37 11.93
CA SER A 76 2.19 22.32 11.25
C SER A 76 2.28 23.77 11.77
N SER A 77 3.04 24.01 12.85
CA SER A 77 3.29 25.34 13.43
C SER A 77 4.63 25.96 12.99
N ARG A 78 5.22 25.51 11.88
CA ARG A 78 6.40 26.13 11.24
C ARG A 78 6.07 26.64 9.86
#